data_AF-A0A4D6XAY7-F1
#
_entry.id   AF-A0A4D6XAY7-F1
#
_cell.length_a   1.000
_cell.length_b   1.000
_cell.length_c   1.000
_cell.angle_alpha   90.00
_cell.angle_beta   90.00
_cell.angle_gamma   90.00
#
_symmetry.space_group_name_H-M   'P 1'
#
loop_
_entity.id
_entity.type
_entity.pdbx_description
1 polymer ?
#
loop_
_entity_poly.entity_id
_entity_poly.type
_entity_poly.pdbx_seq_one_letter_code
_entity_poly.pdbx_strand_id
1 'polypeptide(L)'
;MNKQMTTADAVAQLRDGMTIGFGGWGPRRKPMAIVREILRSPVKDLTVVAYGGPEVGMLCAAGKVRKLVFGFVTLDAIPLEPYYRKAREAGELELMELDEGMFQWGLRAAGMRLPFLPTRCGLATDVTRLNPALKTVRSPYDDGEVLLAMPALELDVAFVHVNVADRLGNCLVTGPDPYFDHLFARAAKQCFVSCERLEERLQLDAEQARGNTFERYLVTGVVHAPLGAHPTSCPSDYGWDLAHLKDYVASAQEEGGWQRYVEACVAGGEQAYQAHNGGAARMGALPLPVF
;
A
#
# COMPACT_ATOMS: atom_id res chain seq x y z
N MET A 1 -27.36 -0.45 -4.13
CA MET A 1 -26.05 -0.92 -3.63
C MET A 1 -25.41 0.21 -2.85
N ASN A 2 -24.98 -0.04 -1.62
CA ASN A 2 -24.20 0.88 -0.79
C ASN A 2 -22.98 0.09 -0.28
N LYS A 3 -21.78 0.59 -0.56
CA LYS A 3 -20.50 -0.04 -0.19
C LYS A 3 -19.81 0.66 0.97
N GLN A 4 -20.43 1.68 1.55
CA GLN A 4 -19.86 2.37 2.70
C GLN A 4 -19.71 1.41 3.88
N MET A 5 -18.58 1.50 4.56
CA MET A 5 -18.28 0.74 5.77
C MET A 5 -17.25 1.48 6.61
N THR A 6 -17.08 1.06 7.87
CA THR A 6 -16.04 1.62 8.74
C THR A 6 -14.68 0.99 8.46
N THR A 7 -13.61 1.64 8.93
CA THR A 7 -12.26 1.06 8.92
C THR A 7 -12.22 -0.30 9.64
N ALA A 8 -12.91 -0.39 10.78
CA ALA A 8 -13.02 -1.63 11.55
C ALA A 8 -13.73 -2.74 10.76
N ASP A 9 -14.81 -2.43 10.03
CA ASP A 9 -15.51 -3.41 9.20
C ASP A 9 -14.62 -3.96 8.06
N ALA A 10 -13.79 -3.09 7.47
CA ALA A 10 -12.85 -3.48 6.42
C ALA A 10 -11.73 -4.38 6.98
N VAL A 11 -11.16 -4.05 8.14
CA VAL A 11 -10.15 -4.86 8.82
C VAL A 11 -10.73 -6.18 9.35
N ALA A 12 -12.01 -6.21 9.73
CA ALA A 12 -12.70 -7.44 10.14
C ALA A 12 -12.84 -8.47 9.02
N GLN A 13 -12.56 -8.12 7.77
CA GLN A 13 -12.49 -9.07 6.64
C GLN A 13 -11.17 -9.84 6.60
N LEU A 14 -10.14 -9.36 7.32
CA LEU A 14 -8.83 -9.98 7.32
C LEU A 14 -8.78 -11.23 8.20
N ARG A 15 -7.93 -12.18 7.81
CA ARG A 15 -7.61 -13.40 8.56
C ARG A 15 -6.11 -13.59 8.59
N ASP A 16 -5.64 -14.31 9.59
CA ASP A 16 -4.24 -14.70 9.67
C ASP A 16 -3.82 -15.44 8.40
N GLY A 17 -2.62 -15.18 7.91
CA GLY A 17 -2.10 -15.84 6.72
C GLY A 17 -2.44 -15.19 5.39
N MET A 18 -3.36 -14.22 5.35
CA MET A 18 -3.79 -13.57 4.09
C MET A 18 -2.65 -12.85 3.37
N THR A 19 -2.79 -12.79 2.04
CA THR A 19 -1.97 -11.93 1.18
C THR A 19 -2.66 -10.58 0.98
N ILE A 20 -2.03 -9.52 1.49
CA ILE A 20 -2.59 -8.16 1.51
C ILE A 20 -1.73 -7.24 0.66
N GLY A 21 -2.36 -6.62 -0.34
CA GLY A 21 -1.78 -5.54 -1.12
C GLY A 21 -2.05 -4.17 -0.53
N PHE A 22 -1.03 -3.32 -0.42
CA PHE A 22 -1.19 -1.91 -0.09
C PHE A 22 -0.80 -1.05 -1.27
N GLY A 23 -1.76 -0.27 -1.77
CA GLY A 23 -1.55 0.74 -2.79
C GLY A 23 -0.66 1.90 -2.32
N GLY A 24 -0.65 2.99 -3.08
CA GLY A 24 0.29 4.09 -2.91
C GLY A 24 1.73 3.67 -3.24
N TRP A 25 2.68 4.52 -2.87
CA TRP A 25 4.09 4.37 -3.22
C TRP A 25 5.00 4.95 -2.15
N GLY A 26 5.82 4.15 -1.48
CA GLY A 26 6.69 4.66 -0.41
C GLY A 26 5.88 5.47 0.61
N PRO A 27 6.27 6.72 0.95
CA PRO A 27 5.50 7.60 1.82
C PRO A 27 4.47 8.45 1.05
N ARG A 28 3.82 7.90 0.02
CA ARG A 28 2.84 8.62 -0.82
C ARG A 28 1.52 7.85 -0.92
N ARG A 29 0.44 8.51 -0.52
CA ARG A 29 -0.97 8.07 -0.55
C ARG A 29 -1.18 6.64 -0.02
N LYS A 30 -0.51 6.29 1.06
CA LYS A 30 -0.70 5.00 1.74
C LYS A 30 -2.01 5.01 2.52
N PRO A 31 -2.78 3.91 2.60
CA PRO A 31 -4.02 3.83 3.38
C PRO A 31 -3.75 3.71 4.89
N MET A 32 -3.08 4.71 5.47
CA MET A 32 -2.51 4.63 6.82
C MET A 32 -3.54 4.53 7.95
N ALA A 33 -4.74 5.10 7.79
CA ALA A 33 -5.84 4.90 8.74
C ALA A 33 -6.25 3.42 8.84
N ILE A 34 -6.27 2.71 7.71
CA ILE A 34 -6.52 1.26 7.69
C ILE A 34 -5.34 0.53 8.31
N VAL A 35 -4.09 0.91 8.00
CA VAL A 35 -2.89 0.32 8.60
C VAL A 35 -2.94 0.43 10.14
N ARG A 36 -3.29 1.60 10.68
CA ARG A 36 -3.45 1.80 12.13
C ARG A 36 -4.53 0.90 12.74
N GLU A 37 -5.64 0.65 12.03
CA GLU A 37 -6.65 -0.32 12.46
C GLU A 37 -6.11 -1.76 12.43
N ILE A 38 -5.36 -2.15 11.39
CA ILE A 38 -4.70 -3.46 11.33
C ILE A 38 -3.73 -3.64 12.50
N LEU A 39 -2.97 -2.61 12.86
CA LEU A 39 -2.05 -2.63 13.99
C LEU A 39 -2.76 -2.92 15.32
N ARG A 40 -4.00 -2.43 15.50
CA ARG A 40 -4.84 -2.69 16.68
C ARG A 40 -5.55 -4.04 16.66
N SER A 41 -5.69 -4.66 15.50
CA SER A 41 -6.35 -5.96 15.36
C SER A 41 -5.43 -7.12 15.79
N PRO A 42 -5.96 -8.32 16.08
CA PRO A 42 -5.11 -9.49 16.39
C PRO A 42 -4.48 -10.14 15.15
N VAL A 43 -4.80 -9.68 13.92
CA VAL A 43 -4.39 -10.36 12.69
C VAL A 43 -2.87 -10.41 12.53
N LYS A 44 -2.33 -11.53 12.06
CA LYS A 44 -0.90 -11.76 11.92
C LYS A 44 -0.56 -12.74 10.80
N ASP A 45 0.70 -13.12 10.71
CA ASP A 45 1.23 -14.06 9.71
C ASP A 45 0.93 -13.63 8.27
N LEU A 46 0.90 -12.33 8.01
CA LEU A 46 0.50 -11.75 6.75
C LEU A 46 1.59 -11.91 5.68
N THR A 47 1.17 -12.13 4.44
CA THR A 47 2.00 -11.83 3.27
C THR A 47 1.67 -10.41 2.81
N VAL A 48 2.61 -9.49 2.92
CA VAL A 48 2.44 -8.09 2.49
C VAL A 48 3.00 -7.90 1.09
N VAL A 49 2.23 -7.26 0.21
CA VAL A 49 2.61 -6.92 -1.17
C VAL A 49 2.54 -5.41 -1.35
N ALA A 50 3.67 -4.72 -1.52
CA ALA A 50 3.67 -3.27 -1.55
C ALA A 50 4.87 -2.66 -2.30
N TYR A 51 4.65 -1.47 -2.88
CA TYR A 51 5.70 -0.48 -3.08
C TYR A 51 5.95 0.20 -1.73
N GLY A 52 6.82 -0.39 -0.91
CA GLY A 52 6.78 -0.26 0.54
C GLY A 52 7.17 1.12 1.07
N GLY A 53 6.47 1.56 2.12
CA GLY A 53 6.81 2.72 2.92
C GLY A 53 6.56 2.49 4.42
N PRO A 54 6.03 3.48 5.16
CA PRO A 54 5.85 3.36 6.61
C PRO A 54 4.90 2.24 7.01
N GLU A 55 3.95 1.86 6.16
CA GLU A 55 3.03 0.75 6.43
C GLU A 55 3.76 -0.59 6.57
N VAL A 56 4.79 -0.84 5.74
CA VAL A 56 5.59 -2.06 5.82
C VAL A 56 6.35 -2.08 7.13
N GLY A 57 7.02 -0.97 7.45
CA GLY A 57 7.78 -0.81 8.69
C GLY A 57 6.94 -1.05 9.94
N MET A 58 5.80 -0.37 10.04
CA MET A 58 4.89 -0.49 11.19
C MET A 58 4.35 -1.92 11.35
N LEU A 59 3.99 -2.58 10.25
CA LEU A 59 3.51 -3.96 10.30
C LEU A 59 4.64 -4.94 10.70
N CYS A 60 5.87 -4.70 10.25
CA CYS A 60 7.05 -5.45 10.69
C CYS A 60 7.31 -5.23 12.18
N ALA A 61 7.30 -3.99 12.66
CA ALA A 61 7.48 -3.66 14.08
C ALA A 61 6.44 -4.31 14.99
N ALA A 62 5.21 -4.48 14.50
CA ALA A 62 4.13 -5.18 15.19
C ALA A 62 4.19 -6.71 15.10
N GLY A 63 5.19 -7.29 14.42
CA GLY A 63 5.31 -8.74 14.25
C GLY A 63 4.19 -9.36 13.41
N LYS A 64 3.56 -8.58 12.51
CA LYS A 64 2.40 -9.02 11.73
C LYS A 64 2.76 -9.62 10.37
N VAL A 65 4.00 -9.40 9.90
CA VAL A 65 4.46 -9.80 8.57
C VAL A 65 5.26 -11.09 8.65
N ARG A 66 4.76 -12.15 8.01
CA ARG A 66 5.53 -13.38 7.76
C ARG A 66 6.35 -13.26 6.48
N LYS A 67 5.73 -12.74 5.41
CA LYS A 67 6.34 -12.62 4.08
C LYS A 67 6.15 -11.22 3.51
N LEU A 68 7.17 -10.69 2.87
CA LEU A 68 7.12 -9.40 2.16
C LEU A 68 7.50 -9.58 0.69
N VAL A 69 6.60 -9.15 -0.20
CA VAL A 69 6.83 -9.04 -1.65
C VAL A 69 6.88 -7.56 -2.01
N PHE A 70 7.97 -7.08 -2.58
CA PHE A 70 8.20 -5.64 -2.72
C PHE A 70 9.22 -5.30 -3.80
N GLY A 71 9.10 -4.10 -4.36
CA GLY A 71 10.13 -3.49 -5.23
C GLY A 71 11.20 -2.73 -4.44
N PHE A 72 10.77 -1.99 -3.42
CA PHE A 72 11.60 -1.26 -2.47
C PHE A 72 10.81 -1.03 -1.17
N VAL A 73 11.50 -0.55 -0.13
CA VAL A 73 10.87 -0.01 1.09
C VAL A 73 11.58 1.30 1.46
N THR A 74 10.89 2.44 1.37
CA THR A 74 11.49 3.77 1.55
C THR A 74 10.50 4.76 2.18
N LEU A 75 11.04 5.77 2.87
CA LEU A 75 10.30 6.95 3.29
C LEU A 75 10.67 8.18 2.43
N ASP A 76 11.19 7.96 1.22
CA ASP A 76 11.71 8.93 0.24
C ASP A 76 12.76 9.88 0.83
N ALA A 77 12.32 10.94 1.51
CA ALA A 77 13.19 11.92 2.17
C ALA A 77 14.07 11.28 3.25
N ILE A 78 13.64 10.13 3.80
CA ILE A 78 14.45 9.27 4.66
C ILE A 78 14.64 7.94 3.89
N PRO A 79 15.84 7.67 3.33
CA PRO A 79 15.99 6.61 2.33
C PRO A 79 15.67 5.19 2.81
N LEU A 80 15.88 4.90 4.10
CA LEU A 80 15.73 3.56 4.65
C LEU A 80 14.66 3.54 5.72
N GLU A 81 13.66 2.67 5.52
CA GLU A 81 12.62 2.40 6.52
C GLU A 81 13.23 1.57 7.68
N PRO A 82 13.25 2.09 8.93
CA PRO A 82 14.07 1.51 9.99
C PRO A 82 13.53 0.21 10.58
N TYR A 83 12.21 0.00 10.65
CA TYR A 83 11.64 -1.20 11.27
C TYR A 83 11.67 -2.41 10.33
N TYR A 84 11.42 -2.18 9.04
CA TYR A 84 11.69 -3.13 7.97
C TYR A 84 13.17 -3.53 7.97
N ARG A 85 14.10 -2.56 8.05
CA ARG A 85 15.54 -2.84 8.12
C ARG A 85 15.86 -3.78 9.27
N LYS A 86 15.35 -3.48 10.47
CA LYS A 86 15.55 -4.34 11.66
C LYS A 86 15.03 -5.75 11.44
N ALA A 87 13.79 -5.90 10.97
CA ALA A 87 13.19 -7.21 10.73
C ALA A 87 13.95 -8.01 9.66
N ARG A 88 14.43 -7.33 8.61
CA ARG A 88 15.28 -7.94 7.56
C ARG A 88 16.63 -8.39 8.11
N GLU A 89 17.34 -7.54 8.85
CA GLU A 89 18.66 -7.85 9.43
C GLU A 89 18.56 -8.95 10.50
N ALA A 90 17.42 -9.07 11.19
CA ALA A 90 17.13 -10.14 12.13
C ALA A 90 16.76 -11.48 11.47
N GLY A 91 16.50 -11.50 10.16
CA GLY A 91 16.10 -12.71 9.43
C GLY A 91 14.66 -13.17 9.73
N GLU A 92 13.80 -12.25 10.16
CA GLU A 92 12.42 -12.54 10.60
C GLU A 92 11.41 -12.60 9.44
N LEU A 93 11.84 -12.26 8.22
CA LEU A 93 10.97 -12.12 7.05
C LEU A 93 11.32 -13.12 5.95
N GLU A 94 10.30 -13.79 5.41
CA GLU A 94 10.39 -14.37 4.07
C GLU A 94 10.32 -13.22 3.04
N LEU A 95 11.30 -13.12 2.14
CA LEU A 95 11.37 -12.03 1.17
C LEU A 95 11.17 -12.53 -0.26
N MET A 96 10.41 -11.76 -1.04
CA MET A 96 10.44 -11.76 -2.49
C MET A 96 10.73 -10.33 -2.96
N GLU A 97 12.00 -9.99 -2.97
CA GLU A 97 12.50 -8.70 -3.48
C GLU A 97 12.57 -8.76 -5.00
N LEU A 98 11.97 -7.77 -5.67
CA LEU A 98 11.80 -7.73 -7.11
C LEU A 98 12.27 -6.38 -7.66
N ASP A 99 12.58 -6.35 -8.95
CA ASP A 99 12.58 -5.09 -9.69
C ASP A 99 11.16 -4.49 -9.74
N GLU A 100 11.02 -3.17 -9.72
CA GLU A 100 9.72 -2.49 -9.72
C GLU A 100 8.87 -2.82 -10.95
N GLY A 101 9.51 -3.01 -12.11
CA GLY A 101 8.86 -3.45 -13.34
C GLY A 101 8.40 -4.90 -13.25
N MET A 102 9.18 -5.80 -12.63
CA MET A 102 8.70 -7.16 -12.33
C MET A 102 7.49 -7.15 -11.40
N PHE A 103 7.54 -6.34 -10.34
CA PHE A 103 6.42 -6.19 -9.41
C PHE A 103 5.14 -5.75 -10.13
N GLN A 104 5.26 -4.75 -11.01
CA GLN A 104 4.15 -4.30 -11.85
C GLN A 104 3.60 -5.43 -12.75
N TRP A 105 4.48 -6.21 -13.39
CA TRP A 105 4.09 -7.33 -14.23
C TRP A 105 3.38 -8.44 -13.46
N GLY A 106 3.81 -8.72 -12.23
CA GLY A 106 3.14 -9.69 -11.37
C GLY A 106 1.72 -9.28 -10.99
N LEU A 107 1.50 -8.01 -10.63
CA LEU A 107 0.14 -7.50 -10.38
C LEU A 107 -0.72 -7.49 -11.67
N ARG A 108 -0.12 -7.15 -12.81
CA ARG A 108 -0.81 -7.21 -14.12
C ARG A 108 -1.22 -8.63 -14.48
N ALA A 109 -0.34 -9.61 -14.30
CA ALA A 109 -0.64 -11.01 -14.54
C ALA A 109 -1.84 -11.47 -13.71
N ALA A 110 -1.84 -11.16 -12.41
CA ALA A 110 -2.97 -11.43 -11.51
C ALA A 110 -4.26 -10.75 -11.99
N GLY A 111 -4.22 -9.44 -12.29
CA GLY A 111 -5.39 -8.70 -12.77
C GLY A 111 -5.94 -9.17 -14.13
N MET A 112 -5.08 -9.73 -14.98
CA MET A 112 -5.47 -10.36 -16.25
C MET A 112 -5.93 -11.81 -16.08
N ARG A 113 -5.75 -12.40 -14.88
CA ARG A 113 -5.97 -13.82 -14.58
C ARG A 113 -5.10 -14.74 -15.44
N LEU A 114 -3.85 -14.32 -15.65
CA LEU A 114 -2.82 -15.12 -16.32
C LEU A 114 -1.84 -15.65 -15.25
N PRO A 115 -1.30 -16.86 -15.41
CA PRO A 115 -0.38 -17.44 -14.42
C PRO A 115 0.95 -16.68 -14.33
N PHE A 116 1.38 -16.05 -15.42
CA PHE A 116 2.59 -15.23 -15.48
C PHE A 116 2.52 -14.26 -16.67
N LEU A 117 3.40 -13.25 -16.67
CA LEU A 117 3.70 -12.44 -17.85
C LEU A 117 5.20 -12.45 -18.14
N PRO A 118 5.62 -12.50 -19.43
CA PRO A 118 7.03 -12.47 -19.79
C PRO A 118 7.61 -11.06 -19.58
N THR A 119 8.80 -10.96 -18.99
CA THR A 119 9.50 -9.70 -18.77
C THR A 119 11.01 -9.83 -18.94
N ARG A 120 11.65 -8.75 -19.38
CA ARG A 120 13.12 -8.61 -19.41
C ARG A 120 13.67 -8.12 -18.07
N CYS A 121 12.86 -7.42 -17.28
CA CYS A 121 13.23 -6.93 -15.97
C CYS A 121 13.70 -8.08 -15.08
N GLY A 122 14.81 -7.87 -14.37
CA GLY A 122 15.42 -8.86 -13.46
C GLY A 122 16.42 -9.82 -14.11
N LEU A 123 16.42 -9.99 -15.43
CA LEU A 123 17.48 -10.75 -16.11
C LEU A 123 18.83 -10.05 -15.90
N ALA A 124 19.89 -10.86 -15.77
CA ALA A 124 21.25 -10.39 -15.46
C ALA A 124 21.39 -9.61 -14.13
N THR A 125 20.44 -9.80 -13.20
CA THR A 125 20.50 -9.28 -11.83
C THR A 125 20.46 -10.43 -10.82
N ASP A 126 20.73 -10.10 -9.55
CA ASP A 126 20.62 -11.04 -8.44
C ASP A 126 19.18 -11.45 -8.09
N VAL A 127 18.15 -10.82 -8.67
CA VAL A 127 16.75 -11.16 -8.36
C VAL A 127 16.47 -12.64 -8.58
N THR A 128 17.03 -13.25 -9.62
CA THR A 128 16.84 -14.70 -9.90
C THR A 128 17.58 -15.60 -8.91
N ARG A 129 18.72 -15.15 -8.38
CA ARG A 129 19.48 -15.84 -7.33
C ARG A 129 18.76 -15.75 -5.99
N LEU A 130 18.21 -14.58 -5.66
CA LEU A 130 17.46 -14.33 -4.42
C LEU A 130 16.07 -14.99 -4.44
N ASN A 131 15.49 -15.19 -5.63
CA ASN A 131 14.18 -15.78 -5.82
C ASN A 131 14.25 -17.04 -6.72
N PRO A 132 14.79 -18.16 -6.22
CA PRO A 132 15.06 -19.36 -7.03
C PRO A 132 13.80 -20.06 -7.59
N ALA A 133 12.62 -19.68 -7.10
CA ALA A 133 11.34 -20.13 -7.64
C ALA A 133 11.00 -19.52 -9.01
N LEU A 134 11.57 -18.34 -9.35
CA LEU A 134 11.36 -17.71 -10.65
C LEU A 134 11.90 -18.59 -11.78
N LYS A 135 11.14 -18.65 -12.88
CA LYS A 135 11.45 -19.44 -14.07
C LYS A 135 11.54 -18.55 -15.30
N THR A 136 12.12 -19.08 -16.37
CA THR A 136 12.17 -18.44 -17.68
C THR A 136 11.15 -19.06 -18.63
N VAL A 137 10.82 -18.33 -19.70
CA VAL A 137 10.00 -18.80 -20.81
C VAL A 137 10.70 -18.44 -22.12
N ARG A 138 10.71 -19.37 -23.08
CA ARG A 138 11.25 -19.14 -24.42
C ARG A 138 10.13 -18.72 -25.36
N SER A 139 10.36 -17.67 -26.14
CA SER A 139 9.51 -17.23 -27.25
C SER A 139 9.31 -18.36 -28.25
N PRO A 140 8.07 -18.64 -28.68
CA PRO A 140 7.78 -19.63 -29.71
C PRO A 140 7.99 -19.09 -31.14
N TYR A 141 8.40 -17.83 -31.31
CA TYR A 141 8.65 -17.18 -32.60
C TYR A 141 10.13 -17.25 -32.99
N ASP A 142 10.47 -16.83 -34.22
CA ASP A 142 11.81 -16.94 -34.82
C ASP A 142 12.94 -16.29 -33.98
N ASP A 143 12.63 -15.27 -33.17
CA ASP A 143 13.60 -14.62 -32.27
C ASP A 143 14.13 -15.58 -31.19
N GLY A 144 13.34 -16.60 -30.81
CA GLY A 144 13.66 -17.56 -29.76
C GLY A 144 14.05 -16.92 -28.42
N GLU A 145 13.67 -15.68 -28.13
CA GLU A 145 14.13 -14.96 -26.93
C GLU A 145 13.74 -15.70 -25.65
N VAL A 146 14.63 -15.69 -24.65
CA VAL A 146 14.36 -16.25 -23.31
C VAL A 146 14.14 -15.11 -22.33
N LEU A 147 12.94 -15.03 -21.77
CA LEU A 147 12.50 -13.98 -20.83
C LEU A 147 12.22 -14.57 -19.45
N LEU A 148 12.12 -13.74 -18.42
CA LEU A 148 11.59 -14.18 -17.11
C LEU A 148 10.07 -14.34 -17.20
N ALA A 149 9.55 -15.41 -16.64
CA ALA A 149 8.13 -15.64 -16.44
C ALA A 149 7.73 -15.12 -15.06
N MET A 150 7.38 -13.84 -14.96
CA MET A 150 7.00 -13.22 -13.70
C MET A 150 5.63 -13.74 -13.26
N PRO A 151 5.52 -14.49 -12.14
CA PRO A 151 4.25 -15.08 -11.72
C PRO A 151 3.24 -14.01 -11.29
N ALA A 152 1.96 -14.37 -11.36
CA ALA A 152 0.89 -13.55 -10.81
C ALA A 152 1.08 -13.29 -9.30
N LEU A 153 0.95 -12.02 -8.92
CA LEU A 153 0.88 -11.59 -7.51
C LEU A 153 -0.59 -11.50 -7.11
N GLU A 154 -1.22 -12.65 -6.89
CA GLU A 154 -2.62 -12.73 -6.46
C GLU A 154 -2.77 -12.26 -5.01
N LEU A 155 -3.81 -11.45 -4.75
CA LEU A 155 -4.05 -10.86 -3.44
C LEU A 155 -5.39 -11.35 -2.90
N ASP A 156 -5.46 -11.67 -1.61
CA ASP A 156 -6.74 -11.90 -0.95
C ASP A 156 -7.48 -10.58 -0.76
N VAL A 157 -6.75 -9.55 -0.30
CA VAL A 157 -7.27 -8.22 -0.07
C VAL A 157 -6.33 -7.15 -0.60
N ALA A 158 -6.86 -6.07 -1.18
CA ALA A 158 -6.13 -4.84 -1.47
C ALA A 158 -6.74 -3.66 -0.71
N PHE A 159 -5.88 -2.83 -0.12
CA PHE A 159 -6.22 -1.54 0.45
C PHE A 159 -5.59 -0.42 -0.37
N VAL A 160 -6.40 0.53 -0.81
CA VAL A 160 -5.95 1.73 -1.51
C VAL A 160 -6.54 2.98 -0.87
N HIS A 161 -5.90 4.12 -1.08
CA HIS A 161 -6.39 5.41 -0.62
C HIS A 161 -6.54 6.37 -1.81
N VAL A 162 -7.66 7.08 -1.87
CA VAL A 162 -8.02 7.98 -2.99
C VAL A 162 -8.53 9.32 -2.46
N ASN A 163 -8.55 10.34 -3.31
CA ASN A 163 -9.00 11.68 -2.90
C ASN A 163 -10.54 11.71 -2.73
N VAL A 164 -11.28 11.07 -3.62
CA VAL A 164 -12.75 11.04 -3.55
C VAL A 164 -13.27 9.65 -3.86
N ALA A 165 -14.32 9.23 -3.17
CA ALA A 165 -15.11 8.08 -3.57
C ALA A 165 -16.61 8.37 -3.41
N ASP A 166 -17.44 7.58 -4.07
CA ASP A 166 -18.87 7.53 -3.73
C ASP A 166 -19.28 6.20 -3.09
N ARG A 167 -20.50 6.16 -2.57
CA ARG A 167 -21.08 4.95 -1.95
C ARG A 167 -21.20 3.75 -2.88
N LEU A 168 -21.05 3.92 -4.20
CA LEU A 168 -21.14 2.85 -5.19
C LEU A 168 -19.77 2.20 -5.47
N GLY A 169 -18.69 2.83 -4.99
CA GLY A 169 -17.31 2.42 -5.22
C GLY A 169 -16.67 3.06 -6.44
N ASN A 170 -17.24 4.12 -7.01
CA ASN A 170 -16.50 4.94 -7.97
C ASN A 170 -15.48 5.78 -7.21
N CYS A 171 -14.28 5.93 -7.76
CA CYS A 171 -13.17 6.60 -7.10
C CYS A 171 -12.58 7.69 -7.99
N LEU A 172 -11.97 8.71 -7.40
CA LEU A 172 -11.17 9.72 -8.08
C LEU A 172 -9.83 9.88 -7.40
N VAL A 173 -8.78 9.83 -8.21
CA VAL A 173 -7.46 10.33 -7.85
C VAL A 173 -7.27 11.68 -8.53
N THR A 174 -7.10 12.72 -7.73
CA THR A 174 -6.90 14.10 -8.19
C THR A 174 -5.46 14.57 -8.05
N GLY A 175 -4.60 13.76 -7.42
CA GLY A 175 -3.16 13.96 -7.42
C GLY A 175 -2.52 13.77 -8.80
N PRO A 176 -1.26 14.21 -8.97
CA PRO A 176 -0.57 14.17 -10.27
C PRO A 176 -0.22 12.73 -10.71
N ASP A 177 -0.23 11.76 -9.79
CA ASP A 177 0.14 10.38 -10.06
C ASP A 177 -0.92 9.41 -9.50
N PRO A 178 -1.50 8.54 -10.34
CA PRO A 178 -2.41 7.48 -9.89
C PRO A 178 -1.70 6.30 -9.23
N TYR A 179 -0.37 6.27 -9.27
CA TYR A 179 0.47 5.14 -8.88
C TYR A 179 -0.03 3.84 -9.55
N PHE A 180 0.02 2.74 -8.80
CA PHE A 180 -0.38 1.42 -9.27
C PHE A 180 -1.64 0.91 -8.58
N ASP A 181 -2.44 1.79 -7.97
CA ASP A 181 -3.64 1.43 -7.19
C ASP A 181 -4.64 0.61 -8.03
N HIS A 182 -4.79 0.95 -9.30
CA HIS A 182 -5.62 0.20 -10.26
C HIS A 182 -5.14 -1.25 -10.46
N LEU A 183 -3.83 -1.53 -10.35
CA LEU A 183 -3.31 -2.89 -10.45
C LEU A 183 -3.58 -3.68 -9.16
N PHE A 184 -3.44 -3.06 -7.99
CA PHE A 184 -3.82 -3.68 -6.72
C PHE A 184 -5.32 -4.03 -6.68
N ALA A 185 -6.18 -3.12 -7.12
CA ALA A 185 -7.62 -3.34 -7.20
C ALA A 185 -7.99 -4.52 -8.12
N ARG A 186 -7.27 -4.69 -9.23
CA ARG A 186 -7.49 -5.80 -10.19
C ARG A 186 -6.90 -7.13 -9.73
N ALA A 187 -5.78 -7.10 -9.01
CA ALA A 187 -5.09 -8.31 -8.54
C ALA A 187 -5.74 -8.96 -7.31
N ALA A 188 -6.64 -8.25 -6.63
CA ALA A 188 -7.27 -8.70 -5.39
C ALA A 188 -8.63 -9.36 -5.56
N LYS A 189 -8.92 -10.34 -4.71
CA LYS A 189 -10.28 -10.91 -4.56
C LYS A 189 -11.25 -9.90 -3.94
N GLN A 190 -10.78 -9.07 -3.00
CA GLN A 190 -11.53 -7.98 -2.41
C GLN A 190 -10.69 -6.69 -2.37
N CYS A 191 -11.26 -5.56 -2.79
CA CYS A 191 -10.59 -4.27 -2.73
C CYS A 191 -11.37 -3.30 -1.83
N PHE A 192 -10.71 -2.76 -0.80
CA PHE A 192 -11.28 -1.73 0.07
C PHE A 192 -10.58 -0.40 -0.21
N VAL A 193 -11.39 0.62 -0.46
CA VAL A 193 -10.93 1.97 -0.77
C VAL A 193 -11.18 2.86 0.42
N SER A 194 -10.13 3.50 0.94
CA SER A 194 -10.29 4.65 1.84
C SER A 194 -10.26 5.95 1.06
N CYS A 195 -11.04 6.95 1.48
CA CYS A 195 -11.10 8.23 0.77
C CYS A 195 -11.13 9.45 1.70
N GLU A 196 -10.54 10.55 1.23
CA GLU A 196 -10.58 11.85 1.90
C GLU A 196 -11.99 12.45 1.93
N ARG A 197 -12.70 12.37 0.80
CA ARG A 197 -14.09 12.83 0.69
C ARG A 197 -14.99 11.72 0.18
N LEU A 198 -16.12 11.54 0.87
CA LEU A 198 -17.16 10.60 0.46
C LEU A 198 -18.38 11.36 -0.08
N GLU A 199 -18.74 11.07 -1.31
CA GLU A 199 -19.94 11.61 -1.97
C GLU A 199 -21.07 10.59 -2.01
N GLU A 200 -22.31 11.08 -2.11
CA GLU A 200 -23.48 10.21 -2.29
C GLU A 200 -23.44 9.50 -3.65
N ARG A 201 -23.01 10.21 -4.70
CA ARG A 201 -22.82 9.69 -6.05
C ARG A 201 -21.98 10.65 -6.88
N LEU A 202 -20.90 10.16 -7.49
CA LEU A 202 -20.10 10.98 -8.39
C LEU A 202 -20.87 11.30 -9.68
N GLN A 203 -20.89 12.58 -10.05
CA GLN A 203 -21.41 13.07 -11.33
C GLN A 203 -20.23 13.66 -12.11
N LEU A 204 -19.56 12.78 -12.87
CA LEU A 204 -18.32 13.12 -13.55
C LEU A 204 -18.58 13.60 -14.98
N ASP A 205 -17.94 14.71 -15.36
CA ASP A 205 -17.74 15.05 -16.76
C ASP A 205 -16.59 14.24 -17.38
N ALA A 206 -16.31 14.48 -18.67
CA ALA A 206 -15.28 13.75 -19.41
C ALA A 206 -13.84 14.05 -18.93
N GLU A 207 -13.60 15.21 -18.32
CA GLU A 207 -12.29 15.57 -17.79
C GLU A 207 -12.06 14.87 -16.44
N GLN A 208 -13.03 14.98 -15.54
CA GLN A 208 -13.01 14.36 -14.22
C GLN A 208 -12.98 12.82 -14.31
N ALA A 209 -13.65 12.23 -15.30
CA ALA A 209 -13.66 10.79 -15.52
C ALA A 209 -12.25 10.19 -15.70
N ARG A 210 -11.26 10.97 -16.14
CA ARG A 210 -9.85 10.53 -16.26
C ARG A 210 -9.21 10.21 -14.91
N GLY A 211 -9.68 10.83 -13.83
CA GLY A 211 -9.22 10.56 -12.48
C GLY A 211 -9.80 9.26 -11.89
N ASN A 212 -10.77 8.63 -12.55
CA ASN A 212 -11.33 7.35 -12.14
C ASN A 212 -10.53 6.20 -12.77
N THR A 213 -9.56 5.68 -12.02
CA THR A 213 -8.50 4.81 -12.58
C THR A 213 -8.83 3.32 -12.58
N PHE A 214 -9.94 2.90 -11.96
CA PHE A 214 -10.40 1.51 -11.97
C PHE A 214 -11.91 1.43 -11.73
N GLU A 215 -12.55 0.37 -12.23
CA GLU A 215 -14.01 0.30 -12.27
C GLU A 215 -14.62 -0.05 -10.92
N ARG A 216 -15.79 0.52 -10.62
CA ARG A 216 -16.51 0.29 -9.35
C ARG A 216 -16.78 -1.18 -9.02
N TYR A 217 -16.82 -2.09 -10.00
CA TYR A 217 -17.10 -3.50 -9.73
C TYR A 217 -15.94 -4.19 -9.00
N LEU A 218 -14.73 -3.64 -9.09
CA LEU A 218 -13.55 -4.12 -8.35
C LEU A 218 -13.60 -3.74 -6.87
N VAL A 219 -14.33 -2.68 -6.51
CA VAL A 219 -14.42 -2.19 -5.14
C VAL A 219 -15.42 -3.00 -4.33
N THR A 220 -14.95 -3.60 -3.25
CA THR A 220 -15.77 -4.33 -2.27
C THR A 220 -16.38 -3.36 -1.26
N GLY A 221 -15.59 -2.41 -0.74
CA GLY A 221 -16.02 -1.48 0.31
C GLY A 221 -15.34 -0.12 0.22
N VAL A 222 -16.02 0.91 0.74
CA VAL A 222 -15.56 2.30 0.77
C VAL A 222 -15.56 2.80 2.20
N VAL A 223 -14.42 3.32 2.65
CA VAL A 223 -14.20 3.88 3.99
C VAL A 223 -13.96 5.38 3.87
N HIS A 224 -14.81 6.19 4.48
CA HIS A 224 -14.54 7.62 4.61
C HIS A 224 -13.50 7.84 5.71
N ALA A 225 -12.28 8.17 5.32
CA ALA A 225 -11.15 8.38 6.22
C ALA A 225 -10.41 9.66 5.82
N PRO A 226 -10.95 10.86 6.18
CA PRO A 226 -10.25 12.12 6.01
C PRO A 226 -8.91 12.10 6.72
N LEU A 227 -7.89 12.63 6.07
CA LEU A 227 -6.48 12.60 6.46
C LEU A 227 -5.93 11.17 6.60
N GLY A 228 -6.59 10.22 5.95
CA GLY A 228 -6.37 8.79 6.12
C GLY A 228 -5.03 8.32 5.56
N ALA A 229 -4.41 9.13 4.70
CA ALA A 229 -3.06 8.89 4.23
C ALA A 229 -1.95 9.41 5.15
N HIS A 230 -2.23 10.31 6.09
CA HIS A 230 -1.20 10.82 7.01
C HIS A 230 -0.50 9.67 7.78
N PRO A 231 0.84 9.66 7.91
CA PRO A 231 1.78 10.77 7.66
C PRO A 231 2.33 10.83 6.23
N THR A 232 1.85 9.97 5.33
CA THR A 232 2.17 10.02 3.91
C THR A 232 1.46 11.18 3.21
N SER A 233 1.97 11.61 2.06
CA SER A 233 1.32 12.67 1.28
C SER A 233 0.01 12.19 0.65
N CYS A 234 -0.95 13.09 0.43
CA CYS A 234 -2.14 12.85 -0.39
C CYS A 234 -2.39 14.05 -1.31
N PRO A 235 -1.61 14.23 -2.39
CA PRO A 235 -1.86 15.33 -3.32
C PRO A 235 -3.22 15.13 -4.02
N SER A 236 -3.99 16.19 -4.29
CA SER A 236 -3.68 17.61 -4.02
C SER A 236 -4.08 18.10 -2.62
N ASP A 237 -4.62 17.24 -1.76
CA ASP A 237 -5.18 17.61 -0.46
C ASP A 237 -4.10 18.05 0.55
N TYR A 238 -3.00 17.28 0.71
CA TYR A 238 -1.91 17.63 1.64
C TYR A 238 -0.59 16.91 1.34
N GLY A 239 0.52 17.46 1.82
CA GLY A 239 1.86 16.86 1.73
C GLY A 239 2.19 15.87 2.86
N TRP A 240 3.38 15.28 2.83
CA TRP A 240 3.82 14.39 3.92
C TRP A 240 4.17 15.16 5.19
N ASP A 241 3.98 14.54 6.36
CA ASP A 241 4.42 15.11 7.63
C ASP A 241 5.83 14.63 7.97
N LEU A 242 6.83 15.38 7.51
CA LEU A 242 8.23 15.03 7.74
C LEU A 242 8.61 15.07 9.23
N ALA A 243 7.96 15.91 10.04
CA ALA A 243 8.22 15.94 11.48
C ALA A 243 7.73 14.65 12.14
N HIS A 244 6.53 14.18 11.78
CA HIS A 244 6.00 12.91 12.24
C HIS A 244 6.87 11.73 11.76
N LEU A 245 7.25 11.69 10.49
CA LEU A 245 8.12 10.63 9.95
C LEU A 245 9.47 10.58 10.67
N LYS A 246 10.04 11.73 11.06
CA LYS A 246 11.28 11.79 11.84
C LYS A 246 11.11 11.25 13.26
N ASP A 247 10.01 11.57 13.95
CA ASP A 247 9.72 11.00 15.29
C ASP A 247 9.52 9.48 15.21
N TYR A 248 8.76 9.00 14.22
CA TYR A 248 8.61 7.58 13.94
C TYR A 248 9.96 6.89 13.72
N VAL A 249 10.84 7.48 12.90
CA VAL A 249 12.18 6.93 12.66
C VAL A 249 13.06 6.94 13.91
N ALA A 250 12.99 8.00 14.72
CA ALA A 250 13.73 8.10 15.98
C ALA A 250 13.28 7.01 16.98
N SER A 251 11.97 6.70 17.01
CA SER A 251 11.42 5.65 17.87
C SER A 251 12.01 4.26 17.61
N ALA A 252 12.54 4.02 16.39
CA ALA A 252 13.24 2.78 16.09
C ALA A 252 14.61 2.68 16.78
N GLN A 253 15.24 3.77 17.23
CA GLN A 253 16.54 3.72 17.91
C GLN A 253 16.41 3.75 19.44
N GLU A 254 15.22 4.06 19.96
CA GLU A 254 14.93 4.18 21.38
C GLU A 254 14.60 2.82 22.00
N GLU A 255 15.09 2.56 23.21
CA GLU A 255 14.61 1.43 24.01
C GLU A 255 13.12 1.63 24.33
N GLY A 256 12.29 0.64 23.99
CA GLY A 256 10.83 0.76 24.11
C GLY A 256 10.18 1.77 23.15
N GLY A 257 10.92 2.34 22.20
CA GLY A 257 10.41 3.41 21.32
C GLY A 257 9.23 2.99 20.44
N TRP A 258 9.18 1.73 19.99
CA TRP A 258 8.00 1.23 19.28
C TRP A 258 6.75 1.25 20.15
N GLN A 259 6.85 0.84 21.42
CA GLN A 259 5.71 0.84 22.34
C GLN A 259 5.24 2.27 22.63
N ARG A 260 6.18 3.22 22.83
CA ARG A 260 5.88 4.67 22.91
C ARG A 260 5.09 5.13 21.68
N TYR A 261 5.57 4.78 20.47
CA TYR A 261 4.92 5.17 19.23
C TYR A 261 3.52 4.58 19.11
N VAL A 262 3.33 3.30 19.47
CA VAL A 262 2.03 2.63 19.49
C VAL A 262 1.05 3.34 20.44
N GLU A 263 1.48 3.66 21.66
CA GLU A 263 0.64 4.35 22.64
C GLU A 263 0.19 5.73 22.15
N ALA A 264 1.10 6.49 21.54
CA ALA A 264 0.82 7.84 21.06
C ALA A 264 0.00 7.86 19.75
N CYS A 265 0.32 6.99 18.80
CA CYS A 265 -0.13 7.10 17.40
C CYS A 265 -1.04 5.96 16.92
N VAL A 266 -1.23 4.90 17.70
CA VAL A 266 -1.99 3.72 17.26
C VAL A 266 -3.12 3.39 18.23
N ALA A 267 -2.81 3.20 19.52
CA ALA A 267 -3.72 2.61 20.52
C ALA A 267 -5.06 3.35 20.67
N GLY A 268 -5.03 4.69 20.61
CA GLY A 268 -6.23 5.53 20.78
C GLY A 268 -7.17 5.58 19.57
N GLY A 269 -6.82 4.93 18.45
CA GLY A 269 -7.60 4.98 17.21
C GLY A 269 -7.48 6.30 16.44
N GLU A 270 -8.24 6.43 15.35
CA GLU A 270 -8.02 7.48 14.35
C GLU A 270 -8.26 8.91 14.87
N GLN A 271 -9.29 9.12 15.71
CA GLN A 271 -9.53 10.45 16.28
C GLN A 271 -8.42 10.89 17.24
N ALA A 272 -7.95 9.99 18.10
CA ALA A 272 -6.82 10.28 19.00
C ALA A 272 -5.54 10.53 18.21
N TYR A 273 -5.30 9.77 17.13
CA TYR A 273 -4.20 9.99 16.20
C TYR A 273 -4.23 11.39 15.61
N GLN A 274 -5.37 11.82 15.07
CA GLN A 274 -5.47 13.16 14.48
C GLN A 274 -5.28 14.26 15.52
N ALA A 275 -5.85 14.11 16.72
CA ALA A 275 -5.65 15.05 17.82
C ALA A 275 -4.18 15.16 18.24
N HIS A 276 -3.48 14.02 18.36
CA HIS A 276 -2.05 13.96 18.67
C HIS A 276 -1.20 14.69 17.61
N ASN A 277 -1.61 14.63 16.34
CA ASN A 277 -0.91 15.26 15.22
C ASN A 277 -1.34 16.72 14.96
N GLY A 278 -1.94 17.39 15.96
CA GLY A 278 -2.33 18.80 15.88
C GLY A 278 -3.67 19.07 15.18
N GLY A 279 -4.46 18.02 14.96
CA GLY A 279 -5.80 18.09 14.39
C GLY A 279 -5.84 18.34 12.89
N ALA A 280 -7.05 18.31 12.35
CA ALA A 280 -7.27 18.32 10.90
C ALA A 280 -6.75 19.59 10.20
N ALA A 281 -6.83 20.74 10.87
CA ALA A 281 -6.37 22.01 10.31
C ALA A 281 -4.85 22.02 10.04
N ARG A 282 -4.04 21.45 10.95
CA ARG A 282 -2.59 21.38 10.79
C ARG A 282 -2.21 20.32 9.76
N MET A 283 -2.80 19.13 9.87
CA MET A 283 -2.50 18.01 8.97
C MET A 283 -2.91 18.31 7.52
N GLY A 284 -4.07 18.94 7.30
CA GLY A 284 -4.55 19.32 5.98
C GLY A 284 -3.82 20.53 5.36
N ALA A 285 -2.97 21.23 6.12
CA ALA A 285 -2.18 22.36 5.65
C ALA A 285 -0.71 22.00 5.36
N LEU A 286 -0.36 20.71 5.40
CA LEU A 286 1.01 20.26 5.12
C LEU A 286 1.39 20.59 3.67
N PRO A 287 2.55 21.24 3.44
CA PRO A 287 2.94 21.67 2.11
C PRO A 287 3.22 20.46 1.20
N LEU A 288 2.72 20.53 -0.03
CA LEU A 288 2.98 19.48 -1.02
C LEU A 288 4.49 19.33 -1.26
N PRO A 289 4.99 18.08 -1.42
CA PRO A 289 6.40 17.86 -1.73
C PRO A 289 6.77 18.44 -3.09
N VAL A 290 7.94 19.05 -3.17
CA VAL A 290 8.59 19.46 -4.42
C VAL A 290 9.66 18.43 -4.71
N PHE A 291 9.50 17.72 -5.84
CA PHE A 291 10.43 16.67 -6.30
C PHE A 291 11.44 17.24 -7.29
#